data_AF-K0VQT5-F1
#
_entry.id   AF-K0VQT5-F1
#
_cell.length_a   1.000
_cell.length_b   1.000
_cell.length_c   1.000
_cell.angle_alpha   90.00
_cell.angle_beta   90.00
_cell.angle_gamma   90.00
#
_symmetry.space_group_name_H-M   'P 1'
#
loop_
_entity.id
_entity.type
_entity.pdbx_description
1 polymer ?
#
loop_
_entity_poly.entity_id
_entity_poly.type
_entity_poly.pdbx_seq_one_letter_code
_entity_poly.pdbx_strand_id
1 'polypeptide(L)' 'MAKLPVEKMRELERRFGEIEARMSAGPAADVYVKLASEYSELQPVVTKIRAYEKAVAELADLDALLEDKSVDRDMRD' A
#
# COMPACT_ATOMS: atom_id res chain seq x y z
N MET A 1 16.74 9.56 8.83
CA MET A 1 15.36 9.45 8.30
C MET A 1 14.55 8.63 9.30
N ALA A 2 13.42 9.14 9.80
CA ALA A 2 12.58 8.37 10.71
C ALA A 2 12.10 7.10 9.98
N LYS A 3 12.48 5.92 10.48
CA LYS A 3 12.02 4.64 9.94
C LYS A 3 10.57 4.51 10.37
N LEU A 4 9.63 4.83 9.48
CA LEU A 4 8.20 4.60 9.71
C LEU A 4 8.03 3.09 9.98
N PRO A 5 7.46 2.69 11.13
CA PRO A 5 7.33 1.27 11.45
C PRO A 5 6.39 0.60 10.45
N VAL A 6 6.88 -0.44 9.76
CA VAL A 6 6.11 -1.22 8.77
C VAL A 6 4.81 -1.74 9.36
N GLU A 7 4.83 -2.16 10.62
CA GLU A 7 3.65 -2.63 11.35
C GLU A 7 2.55 -1.56 11.44
N LYS A 8 2.91 -0.29 11.65
CA LYS A 8 1.94 0.81 11.71
C LYS A 8 1.34 1.12 10.35
N MET A 9 2.15 1.02 9.29
CA MET A 9 1.65 1.19 7.92
C MET A 9 0.61 0.11 7.58
N ARG A 10 0.93 -1.15 7.89
CA ARG A 10 -0.01 -2.28 7.74
C ARG A 10 -1.27 -2.13 8.58
N GLU A 11 -1.16 -1.62 9.81
CA GLU A 11 -2.34 -1.37 10.65
C GLU A 11 -3.26 -0.32 10.00
N LEU A 12 -2.70 0.75 9.45
CA LEU A 12 -3.47 1.79 8.76
C LEU A 12 -4.18 1.23 7.52
N GLU A 13 -3.50 0.41 6.72
CA GLU A 13 -4.12 -0.27 5.58
C GLU A 13 -5.23 -1.23 5.99
N ARG A 14 -5.03 -2.00 7.07
CA ARG A 14 -6.05 -2.89 7.61
C ARG A 14 -7.29 -2.12 8.05
N ARG A 15 -7.11 -1.03 8.80
CA ARG A 15 -8.22 -0.16 9.21
C ARG A 15 -8.97 0.42 8.02
N PHE A 16 -8.24 0.85 6.99
CA PHE A 16 -8.84 1.36 5.77
C PHE A 16 -9.71 0.32 5.06
N GLY A 17 -9.22 -0.91 4.91
CA GLY A 17 -9.99 -2.02 4.35
C GLY A 17 -11.22 -2.40 5.20
N GLU A 18 -11.11 -2.31 6.53
CA GLU A 18 -12.25 -2.53 7.43
C GLU A 18 -13.34 -1.47 7.26
N ILE A 19 -12.96 -0.20 7.06
CA ILE A 19 -13.89 0.89 6.78
C ILE A 19 -14.60 0.65 5.43
N GLU A 20 -13.86 0.30 4.38
CA GLU A 20 -14.42 -0.03 3.06
C GLU A 20 -15.43 -1.19 3.13
N ALA A 21 -15.10 -2.24 3.88
CA ALA A 21 -15.97 -3.38 4.09
C ALA A 21 -17.25 -2.98 4.85
N ARG A 22 -17.12 -2.17 5.91
CA ARG A 22 -18.26 -1.67 6.69
C ARG A 22 -19.15 -0.72 5.90
N MET A 23 -18.60 0.13 5.04
CA MET A 23 -19.37 0.98 4.13
C MET A 23 -20.13 0.15 3.11
N SER A 24 -19.49 -0.89 2.56
CA SER A 24 -20.11 -1.81 1.59
C SER A 24 -21.21 -2.68 2.19
N ALA A 25 -21.22 -2.89 3.50
CA ALA A 25 -22.27 -3.61 4.22
C ALA A 25 -23.60 -2.82 4.34
N GLY A 26 -23.67 -1.58 3.84
CA GLY A 26 -24.87 -0.75 3.85
C GLY A 26 -25.31 -0.33 5.26
N PRO A 27 -24.47 0.37 6.04
CA PRO A 27 -24.80 0.77 7.39
C PRO A 27 -25.85 1.89 7.39
N ALA A 28 -26.43 2.17 8.57
CA ALA A 28 -27.33 3.32 8.74
C ALA A 28 -26.63 4.63 8.33
N ALA A 29 -27.42 5.62 7.88
CA ALA A 29 -26.89 6.85 7.28
C ALA A 29 -25.95 7.63 8.21
N ASP A 30 -26.22 7.66 9.51
CA ASP A 30 -25.38 8.30 10.51
C ASP A 30 -24.02 7.60 10.69
N VAL A 31 -24.01 6.28 10.59
CA VAL A 31 -22.80 5.45 10.61
C VAL A 31 -22.02 5.61 9.31
N TYR A 32 -22.72 5.63 8.16
CA TYR A 32 -22.09 5.84 6.85
C TYR A 32 -21.34 7.17 6.79
N VAL A 33 -21.94 8.26 7.26
CA VAL A 33 -21.29 9.59 7.27
C VAL A 33 -20.02 9.58 8.13
N LYS A 34 -20.04 8.92 9.29
CA LYS A 34 -18.85 8.78 10.14
C LYS A 34 -17.75 7.98 9.46
N LEU A 35 -18.10 6.84 8.85
CA LEU A 35 -17.15 6.00 8.11
C LEU A 35 -16.57 6.74 6.91
N ALA A 36 -17.38 7.53 6.19
CA ALA A 36 -16.93 8.32 5.04
C ALA A 36 -15.93 9.42 5.46
N SER A 37 -16.13 10.06 6.62
CA SER A 37 -15.18 11.03 7.18
C SER A 37 -13.85 10.34 7.52
N GLU A 38 -13.89 9.22 8.23
CA GLU A 38 -12.69 8.46 8.60
C GLU A 38 -11.95 7.93 7.37
N TYR A 39 -12.69 7.44 6.37
CA TYR A 39 -12.15 7.02 5.07
C TYR A 39 -11.41 8.16 4.39
N SER A 40 -12.01 9.35 4.29
CA SER A 40 -11.41 10.51 3.63
C SER A 40 -10.13 10.98 4.32
N GLU A 41 -10.02 10.85 5.65
CA GLU A 41 -8.82 11.20 6.40
C GLU A 41 -7.69 10.18 6.21
N LEU A 42 -8.04 8.89 6.15
CA LEU A 42 -7.06 7.81 5.99
C LEU A 42 -6.60 7.60 4.54
N GLN A 43 -7.45 7.89 3.56
CA GLN A 43 -7.17 7.73 2.13
C GLN A 43 -5.84 8.33 1.67
N PRO A 44 -5.49 9.61 1.97
CA PRO A 44 -4.23 10.20 1.50
C PRO A 44 -3.00 9.52 2.13
N VAL A 45 -3.12 8.99 3.34
CA VAL A 45 -2.02 8.30 4.04
C VAL A 45 -1.81 6.91 3.43
N VAL A 46 -2.89 6.13 3.30
CA VAL A 46 -2.86 4.79 2.71
C VAL A 46 -2.40 4.81 1.26
N THR A 47 -2.81 5.83 0.48
CA THR A 47 -2.33 6.01 -0.89
C THR A 47 -0.81 6.16 -0.94
N LYS A 48 -0.23 6.93 -0.02
CA LYS A 48 1.23 7.11 0.07
C LYS A 48 1.94 5.84 0.53
N ILE A 49 1.35 5.09 1.47
CA ILE A 49 1.87 3.80 1.93
C ILE A 49 1.95 2.83 0.75
N ARG A 50 0.85 2.64 0.01
CA ARG A 50 0.81 1.75 -1.17
C ARG A 50 1.81 2.16 -2.24
N ALA A 51 1.95 3.45 -2.51
CA ALA A 51 2.93 3.96 -3.47
C ALA A 51 4.37 3.66 -3.01
N TYR A 52 4.65 3.82 -1.71
CA TYR A 52 5.95 3.47 -1.14
C TYR A 52 6.23 1.97 -1.22
N GLU A 53 5.28 1.12 -0.82
CA GLU A 53 5.46 -0.34 -0.89
C GLU A 53 5.68 -0.81 -2.33
N LYS A 54 4.94 -0.25 -3.30
CA LYS A 54 5.15 -0.52 -4.73
C LYS A 54 6.55 -0.14 -5.19
N ALA A 55 7.03 1.06 -4.83
CA ALA A 55 8.38 1.49 -5.18
C ALA A 55 9.47 0.61 -4.54
N VAL A 56 9.27 0.15 -3.30
CA VAL A 56 10.18 -0.79 -2.63
C VAL A 56 10.20 -2.14 -3.33
N ALA A 57 9.04 -2.66 -3.73
CA ALA A 57 8.95 -3.90 -4.50
C ALA A 57 9.64 -3.76 -5.87
N GLU A 58 9.37 -2.68 -6.61
CA GLU A 58 10.01 -2.41 -7.89
C GLU A 58 11.54 -2.32 -7.78
N LEU A 59 12.06 -1.69 -6.71
CA LEU A 59 13.50 -1.66 -6.44
C LEU A 59 14.05 -3.07 -6.22
N ALA A 60 13.39 -3.89 -5.41
CA ALA A 60 13.82 -5.26 -5.15
C ALA A 60 13.79 -6.12 -6.42
N ASP A 61 12.77 -5.96 -7.26
CA ASP A 61 12.66 -6.66 -8.55
C ASP A 61 13.79 -6.25 -9.50
N LEU A 62 14.09 -4.94 -9.60
CA LEU A 62 15.19 -4.44 -10.42
C LEU A 62 16.56 -4.91 -9.92
N ASP A 63 16.77 -4.92 -8.60
CA ASP A 63 18.00 -5.45 -8.00
C ASP A 63 18.15 -6.94 -8.32
N ALA A 64 17.07 -7.73 -8.27
CA ALA A 64 17.10 -9.13 -8.67
C ALA A 64 17.43 -9.33 -10.16
N LEU A 65 16.90 -8.47 -11.05
CA LEU A 65 17.26 -8.47 -12.47
C LEU A 65 18.75 -8.15 -12.69
N LEU A 66 19.33 -7.23 -11.92
CA LEU A 66 20.76 -6.89 -12.00
C LEU A 66 21.66 -8.01 -11.46
N GLU A 67 21.22 -8.71 -10.43
CA GLU A 67 21.94 -9.86 -9.86
C GLU A 67 21.87 -11.11 -10.77
N ASP A 68 20.86 -11.18 -11.66
CA ASP A 68 20.73 -12.24 -12.64
C ASP A 68 21.75 -12.10 -13.80
N LYS A 69 22.89 -12.77 -13.63
CA LYS A 69 23.99 -12.86 -14.61
C LYS A 69 23.62 -13.58 -15.92
N SER A 70 22.41 -14.11 -16.10
CA SER A 70 21.98 -14.64 -17.40
C SER A 70 21.60 -13.55 -18.39
N VAL A 71 21.14 -12.38 -17.93
CA VAL A 71 20.78 -11.23 -18.80
C VAL A 71 22.00 -10.73 -19.58
N ASP A 72 23.18 -10.79 -18.95
CA ASP A 72 24.47 -10.39 -19.55
C ASP A 72 24.97 -11.37 -20.63
N ARG A 73 24.43 -12.59 -20.68
CA ARG A 73 24.85 -13.65 -21.60
C ARG A 73 24.06 -13.59 -22.92
N ASP A 74 22.80 -13.19 -22.88
CA ASP A 74 21.96 -13.00 -24.08
C ASP A 74 22.21 -11.67 -24.82
N MET A 75 22.79 -10.66 -24.15
CA MET A 75 23.18 -9.39 -24.80
C MET A 75 24.56 -9.43 -25.50
N ARG A 76 25.30 -10.54 -25.39
CA ARG A 76 26.64 -10.71 -25.99
C ARG A 76 26.66 -11.47 -27.32
N ASP A 77 25.53 -12.02 -27.74
CA ASP A 77 25.32 -12.68 -29.05
C ASP A 77 24.48 -11.78 -29.99
#